data_AF-A0A9D1MWN4-F1
#
_entry.id   AF-A0A9D1MWN4-F1
#
_cell.length_a   1.000
_cell.length_b   1.000
_cell.length_c   1.000
_cell.angle_alpha   90.00
_cell.angle_beta   90.00
_cell.angle_gamma   90.00
#
_symmetry.space_group_name_H-M   'P 1'
#
loop_
_entity.id
_entity.type
_entity.pdbx_description
1 polymer ?
#
loop_
_entity_poly.entity_id
_entity_poly.type
_entity_poly.pdbx_seq_one_letter_code
_entity_poly.pdbx_strand_id
1 'polypeptide(L)'
;MKNLNLKVYGLTSLQNVDVQINGKTISCARNEFDAFETNFQTEDEVVEVRVVRNLELAGKFWWLFAFLTYVISFFGIFQAGYEKNCNVFDCVWQVHVQPYSAVTLRFDPSAVGVAATVQANVDVTEISNVAAVDVKARRRRKWLIALRIVSFIAVIAVIAALLAK
;
A
#
# COMPACT_ATOMS: atom_id res chain seq x y z
N MET A 1 11.41 -7.51 29.41
CA MET A 1 11.10 -6.92 28.09
C MET A 1 11.33 -7.96 27.02
N LYS A 2 10.35 -8.16 26.14
CA LYS A 2 10.44 -9.09 25.02
C LYS A 2 10.62 -8.30 23.72
N ASN A 3 11.37 -8.85 22.77
CA ASN A 3 11.59 -8.23 21.46
C ASN A 3 10.85 -9.00 20.37
N LEU A 4 10.13 -8.26 19.55
CA LEU A 4 9.53 -8.72 18.30
C LEU A 4 10.24 -8.05 17.13
N ASN A 5 11.04 -8.82 16.40
CA ASN A 5 11.61 -8.42 15.13
C ASN A 5 10.64 -8.80 14.01
N LEU A 6 10.01 -7.79 13.41
CA LEU A 6 9.07 -7.96 12.32
C LEU A 6 9.76 -7.57 11.00
N LYS A 7 9.77 -8.49 10.05
CA LYS A 7 10.23 -8.27 8.68
C LYS A 7 9.09 -8.45 7.70
N VAL A 8 8.92 -7.50 6.79
CA VAL A 8 7.88 -7.55 5.75
C VAL A 8 8.52 -7.46 4.37
N TYR A 9 8.27 -8.45 3.53
CA TYR A 9 8.80 -8.59 2.17
C TYR A 9 7.70 -8.54 1.11
N GLY A 10 8.10 -8.25 -0.13
CA GLY A 10 7.23 -8.33 -1.30
C GLY A 10 6.30 -7.12 -1.48
N LEU A 11 6.50 -6.09 -0.66
CA LEU A 11 5.81 -4.81 -0.78
C LEU A 11 6.76 -3.80 -1.43
N THR A 12 6.38 -3.25 -2.57
CA THR A 12 7.25 -2.37 -3.38
C THR A 12 7.30 -0.93 -2.88
N SER A 13 6.34 -0.51 -2.04
CA SER A 13 6.29 0.83 -1.45
C SER A 13 5.48 0.83 -0.15
N LEU A 14 6.00 1.49 0.88
CA LEU A 14 5.30 1.77 2.14
C LEU A 14 4.23 2.85 2.01
N GLN A 15 4.22 3.65 0.94
CA GLN A 15 3.32 4.82 0.84
C GLN A 15 1.83 4.48 0.96
N ASN A 16 1.47 3.22 0.79
CA ASN A 16 0.09 2.74 0.83
C ASN A 16 -0.10 1.54 1.78
N VAL A 17 0.91 1.23 2.61
CA VAL A 17 0.89 0.08 3.53
C VAL A 17 1.04 0.59 4.96
N ASP A 18 0.02 0.34 5.77
CA ASP A 18 0.02 0.61 7.20
C ASP A 18 0.32 -0.67 7.97
N VAL A 19 1.43 -0.68 8.70
CA VAL A 19 1.76 -1.73 9.66
C VAL A 19 1.33 -1.26 11.05
N GLN A 20 0.46 -2.02 11.68
CA GLN A 20 -0.09 -1.75 13.01
C GLN A 20 0.30 -2.87 13.96
N ILE A 21 0.67 -2.50 15.18
CA ILE A 21 0.89 -3.43 16.28
C ILE A 21 0.00 -3.01 17.45
N ASN A 22 -0.84 -3.92 17.94
CA ASN A 22 -1.86 -3.65 18.97
C ASN A 22 -2.71 -2.40 18.63
N GLY A 23 -3.11 -2.28 17.35
CA GLY A 23 -3.90 -1.15 16.83
C GLY A 23 -3.15 0.17 16.66
N LYS A 24 -1.84 0.25 16.98
CA LYS A 24 -1.02 1.45 16.78
C LYS A 24 -0.17 1.32 15.53
N THR A 25 -0.22 2.31 14.63
CA THR A 25 0.65 2.35 13.46
C THR A 25 2.11 2.53 13.86
N ILE A 26 2.99 1.68 13.34
CA ILE A 26 4.42 1.70 13.62
C ILE A 26 5.20 2.06 12.36
N SER A 27 6.22 2.91 12.53
CA SER A 27 7.14 3.22 11.44
C SER A 27 8.09 2.04 11.20
N CYS A 28 8.11 1.53 9.97
CA CYS A 28 9.07 0.51 9.54
C CYS A 28 10.21 1.16 8.76
N ALA A 29 11.45 0.73 9.00
CA ALA A 29 12.60 1.15 8.22
C ALA A 29 12.78 0.22 7.02
N ARG A 30 13.16 0.76 5.86
CA ARG A 30 13.48 -0.05 4.67
C ARG A 30 14.94 -0.47 4.72
N ASN A 31 15.21 -1.76 4.56
CA ASN A 31 16.54 -2.35 4.49
C ASN A 31 17.04 -2.43 3.04
N GLU A 32 18.32 -2.74 2.84
CA GLU A 32 19.01 -2.86 1.54
C GLU A 32 18.39 -3.90 0.60
N PHE A 33 17.62 -4.86 1.15
CA PHE A 33 16.92 -5.90 0.42
C PHE A 33 15.44 -5.58 0.15
N ASP A 34 15.04 -4.32 0.24
CA ASP A 34 13.65 -3.88 0.11
C ASP A 34 12.68 -4.52 1.12
N ALA A 35 13.23 -5.01 2.22
CA ALA A 35 12.46 -5.49 3.36
C ALA A 35 12.12 -4.33 4.28
N PHE A 36 10.90 -4.29 4.79
CA PHE A 36 10.52 -3.39 5.86
C PHE A 36 10.76 -4.07 7.20
N GLU A 37 11.64 -3.50 8.02
CA GLU A 37 12.02 -4.06 9.31
C GLU A 37 11.61 -3.13 10.44
N THR A 38 11.12 -3.70 11.53
CA THR A 38 10.90 -2.99 12.79
C THR A 38 11.18 -3.89 13.98
N ASN A 39 11.71 -3.30 15.04
CA ASN A 39 11.95 -4.00 16.30
C ASN A 39 11.04 -3.38 17.36
N PHE A 40 10.06 -4.16 17.80
CA PHE A 40 9.06 -3.71 18.75
C PHE A 40 9.31 -4.36 20.11
N GLN A 41 9.42 -3.52 21.14
CA GLN A 41 9.55 -3.96 22.52
C GLN A 41 8.20 -3.95 23.21
N THR A 42 7.86 -5.07 23.84
CA THR A 42 6.61 -5.22 24.57
C THR A 42 6.78 -6.08 25.83
N GLU A 43 5.90 -5.89 26.78
CA GLU A 43 5.73 -6.75 27.95
C GLU A 43 4.60 -7.78 27.74
N ASP A 44 3.73 -7.53 26.76
CA ASP A 44 2.60 -8.40 26.44
C ASP A 44 3.07 -9.78 25.96
N GLU A 45 2.31 -10.82 26.30
CA GLU A 45 2.56 -12.18 25.82
C GLU A 45 2.02 -12.43 24.42
N VAL A 46 0.99 -11.69 24.03
CA VAL A 46 0.35 -11.79 22.72
C VAL A 46 0.27 -10.41 22.13
N VAL A 47 0.67 -10.31 20.87
CA VAL A 47 0.65 -9.06 20.12
C VAL A 47 -0.11 -9.27 18.82
N GLU A 48 -1.00 -8.34 18.51
CA GLU A 48 -1.70 -8.30 17.23
C GLU A 48 -0.87 -7.52 16.23
N VAL A 49 -0.45 -8.18 15.14
CA VAL A 49 0.20 -7.55 14.00
C VAL A 49 -0.81 -7.47 12.87
N ARG A 50 -1.16 -6.25 12.48
CA ARG A 50 -2.06 -5.98 11.36
C ARG A 50 -1.31 -5.26 10.26
N VAL A 51 -1.40 -5.74 9.03
CA VAL A 51 -0.84 -5.08 7.86
C VAL A 51 -1.98 -4.79 6.90
N VAL A 52 -2.25 -3.51 6.66
CA VAL A 52 -3.32 -3.05 5.79
C VAL A 52 -2.71 -2.34 4.60
N ARG A 53 -3.26 -2.60 3.43
CA ARG A 53 -2.98 -1.79 2.24
C ARG A 53 -4.25 -1.14 1.72
N ASN A 54 -4.24 0.18 1.76
CA ASN A 54 -5.30 1.02 1.23
C ASN A 54 -4.86 1.68 -0.07
N LEU A 55 -5.79 1.86 -1.00
CA LEU A 55 -5.51 2.60 -2.24
C LEU A 55 -6.02 4.03 -2.08
N GLU A 56 -5.22 5.03 -2.49
CA GLU A 56 -5.63 6.44 -2.54
C GLU A 56 -6.95 6.62 -3.31
N LEU A 57 -7.10 5.86 -4.40
CA LEU A 57 -8.29 5.87 -5.26
C LEU A 57 -9.54 5.29 -4.60
N ALA A 58 -9.42 4.59 -3.46
CA ALA A 58 -10.56 4.08 -2.70
C ALA A 58 -11.22 5.19 -1.85
N GLY A 59 -10.46 6.23 -1.47
CA GLY A 59 -10.92 7.31 -0.59
C GLY A 59 -12.09 8.13 -1.14
N LYS A 60 -12.81 8.84 -0.25
CA LYS A 60 -13.94 9.71 -0.61
C LYS A 60 -13.52 10.92 -1.46
N PHE A 61 -12.36 11.50 -1.14
CA PHE A 61 -11.81 12.69 -1.80
C PHE A 61 -10.82 12.37 -2.93
N TRP A 62 -10.87 11.15 -3.47
CA TRP A 62 -9.95 10.69 -4.52
C TRP A 62 -9.90 11.62 -5.74
N TRP A 63 -11.04 12.18 -6.14
CA TRP A 63 -11.13 13.05 -7.33
C TRP A 63 -10.44 14.40 -7.10
N LEU A 64 -10.53 14.95 -5.89
CA LEU A 64 -9.90 16.22 -5.53
C LEU A 64 -8.39 16.06 -5.49
N PHE A 65 -7.92 14.97 -4.86
CA PHE A 65 -6.49 14.66 -4.82
C PHE A 65 -5.92 14.40 -6.22
N ALA A 66 -6.65 13.65 -7.05
CA ALA A 66 -6.28 13.41 -8.44
C ALA A 66 -6.22 14.71 -9.27
N PHE A 67 -7.16 15.64 -9.06
CA PHE A 67 -7.17 16.93 -9.74
C PHE A 67 -6.01 17.82 -9.30
N LEU A 68 -5.76 17.94 -8.00
CA LEU A 68 -4.66 18.75 -7.47
C LEU A 68 -3.30 18.23 -7.95
N THR A 69 -3.07 16.92 -7.84
CA THR A 69 -1.84 16.30 -8.33
C THR A 69 -1.70 16.47 -9.85
N TYR A 70 -2.79 16.39 -10.60
CA TYR A 70 -2.77 16.63 -12.05
C TYR A 70 -2.32 18.05 -12.41
N VAL A 71 -2.87 19.07 -11.75
CA VAL A 71 -2.51 20.48 -11.98
C VAL A 71 -1.07 20.77 -11.56
N ILE A 72 -0.66 20.31 -10.38
CA ILE A 72 0.69 20.52 -9.84
C ILE A 72 1.74 19.79 -10.69
N SER A 73 1.43 18.60 -11.22
CA SER A 73 2.34 17.82 -12.05
C SER A 73 2.40 18.26 -13.52
N PHE A 74 2.07 19.53 -13.84
CA PHE A 74 2.00 20.07 -15.21
C PHE A 74 1.13 19.21 -16.12
N PHE A 75 -0.18 19.16 -15.86
CA PHE A 75 -1.13 18.33 -16.62
C PHE A 75 -0.77 16.83 -16.58
N GLY A 76 -0.26 16.38 -15.44
CA GLY A 76 0.06 14.98 -15.19
C GLY A 76 1.42 14.51 -15.73
N ILE A 77 2.21 15.34 -16.42
CA ILE A 77 3.52 14.94 -16.97
C ILE A 77 4.43 14.31 -15.89
N PHE A 78 4.50 14.93 -14.71
CA PHE A 78 5.31 14.44 -13.58
C PHE A 78 4.53 13.61 -12.56
N GLN A 79 3.28 13.24 -12.86
CA GLN A 79 2.45 12.53 -11.90
C GLN A 79 2.90 11.08 -11.78
N ALA A 80 3.21 10.65 -10.56
CA ALA A 80 3.47 9.25 -10.27
C ALA A 80 2.27 8.38 -10.68
N GLY A 81 2.55 7.25 -11.33
CA GLY A 81 1.50 6.38 -11.82
C GLY A 81 0.77 5.67 -10.68
N TYR A 82 -0.57 5.67 -10.73
CA TYR A 82 -1.37 4.82 -9.84
C TYR A 82 -1.11 3.34 -10.11
N GLU A 83 -1.09 2.56 -9.03
CA GLU A 83 -0.83 1.12 -9.09
C GLU A 83 -1.75 0.36 -10.04
N LYS A 84 -1.16 -0.56 -10.80
CA LYS A 84 -1.87 -1.24 -11.89
C LYS A 84 -2.92 -2.23 -11.41
N ASN A 85 -2.57 -3.01 -10.39
CA ASN A 85 -3.36 -4.15 -9.95
C ASN A 85 -4.52 -3.76 -9.04
N CYS A 86 -4.43 -2.59 -8.38
CA CYS A 86 -5.44 -2.12 -7.42
C CYS A 86 -5.73 -3.20 -6.36
N ASN A 87 -4.67 -3.83 -5.85
CA ASN A 87 -4.76 -4.88 -4.85
C ASN A 87 -4.76 -4.24 -3.46
N VAL A 88 -5.78 -4.60 -2.68
CA VAL A 88 -5.91 -4.27 -1.26
C VAL A 88 -5.77 -5.56 -0.46
N PHE A 89 -5.21 -5.43 0.74
CA PHE A 89 -5.18 -6.54 1.68
C PHE A 89 -5.38 -6.02 3.10
N ASP A 90 -6.00 -6.85 3.92
CA ASP A 90 -6.19 -6.60 5.35
C ASP A 90 -5.87 -7.90 6.09
N CYS A 91 -4.65 -7.95 6.61
CA CYS A 91 -4.12 -9.14 7.23
C CYS A 91 -3.85 -8.90 8.71
N VAL A 92 -4.33 -9.80 9.54
CA VAL A 92 -4.24 -9.74 10.99
C VAL A 92 -3.70 -11.07 11.50
N TRP A 93 -2.62 -10.99 12.27
CA TRP A 93 -1.98 -12.13 12.93
C TRP A 93 -1.84 -11.86 14.41
N GLN A 94 -2.09 -12.87 15.23
CA GLN A 94 -1.74 -12.88 16.65
C GLN A 94 -0.43 -13.62 16.83
N VAL A 95 0.57 -12.92 17.36
CA VAL A 95 1.92 -13.43 17.59
C VAL A 95 2.12 -13.64 19.09
N HIS A 96 2.47 -14.86 19.49
CA HIS A 96 2.87 -15.14 20.87
C HIS A 96 4.34 -14.73 21.07
N VAL A 97 4.54 -13.64 21.81
CA VAL A 97 5.86 -13.03 21.95
C VAL A 97 6.66 -13.73 23.05
N GLN A 98 7.83 -14.23 22.63
CA GLN A 98 8.91 -14.77 23.46
C GLN A 98 10.10 -13.79 23.50
N PRO A 99 11.12 -13.99 24.36
CA PRO A 99 12.24 -13.07 24.52
C PRO A 99 12.96 -12.71 23.20
N TYR A 100 13.02 -13.66 22.26
CA TYR A 100 13.57 -13.47 20.91
C TYR A 100 12.56 -13.92 19.85
N SER A 101 11.59 -13.06 19.53
CA SER A 101 10.59 -13.34 18.50
C SER A 101 11.00 -12.73 17.18
N ALA A 102 11.01 -13.53 16.12
CA ALA A 102 11.29 -13.12 14.75
C ALA A 102 10.13 -13.60 13.87
N VAL A 103 9.44 -12.63 13.25
CA VAL A 103 8.31 -12.87 12.35
C VAL A 103 8.63 -12.25 11.01
N THR A 104 8.55 -13.06 9.96
CA THR A 104 8.75 -12.65 8.57
C THR A 104 7.44 -12.85 7.81
N LEU A 105 6.90 -11.76 7.29
CA LEU A 105 5.71 -11.74 6.44
C LEU A 105 6.15 -11.52 5.00
N ARG A 106 5.82 -12.44 4.11
CA ARG A 106 6.10 -12.28 2.68
C ARG A 106 4.80 -12.11 1.91
N PHE A 107 4.59 -10.93 1.37
CA PHE A 107 3.44 -10.59 0.55
C PHE A 107 3.72 -10.90 -0.92
N ASP A 108 2.69 -11.31 -1.65
CA ASP A 108 2.70 -11.31 -3.10
C ASP A 108 1.83 -10.13 -3.58
N PRO A 109 2.42 -9.11 -4.25
CA PRO A 109 1.69 -7.94 -4.70
C PRO A 109 0.66 -8.25 -5.79
N SER A 110 0.66 -9.45 -6.37
CA SER A 110 -0.31 -9.91 -7.37
C SER A 110 -1.30 -10.95 -6.83
N ALA A 111 -1.20 -11.33 -5.56
CA ALA A 111 -2.07 -12.35 -4.98
C ALA A 111 -3.54 -11.91 -4.93
N VAL A 112 -4.41 -12.92 -5.06
CA VAL A 112 -5.86 -12.83 -4.87
C VAL A 112 -6.26 -14.03 -4.00
N GLY A 113 -7.01 -13.79 -2.92
CA GLY A 113 -7.29 -14.80 -1.90
C GLY A 113 -6.36 -14.65 -0.71
N VAL A 114 -5.20 -15.33 -0.71
CA VAL A 114 -4.22 -15.29 0.39
C VAL A 114 -3.16 -14.23 0.11
N ALA A 115 -3.00 -13.25 1.00
CA ALA A 115 -2.14 -12.09 0.74
C ALA A 115 -0.67 -12.30 1.11
N ALA A 116 -0.40 -13.04 2.18
CA ALA A 116 0.95 -13.23 2.68
C ALA A 116 1.20 -14.62 3.23
N THR A 117 2.46 -15.06 3.15
CA THR A 117 2.96 -16.24 3.85
C THR A 117 3.73 -15.80 5.09
N VAL A 118 3.43 -16.43 6.23
CA VAL A 118 4.11 -16.17 7.50
C VAL A 118 5.24 -17.18 7.71
N GLN A 119 6.41 -16.69 8.09
CA GLN A 119 7.53 -17.49 8.60
C GLN A 119 7.91 -16.92 9.96
N ALA A 120 7.73 -17.69 11.03
CA ALA A 120 8.02 -17.25 12.38
C ALA A 120 8.76 -18.34 13.17
N ASN A 121 9.57 -17.92 14.14
CA ASN A 121 10.18 -18.81 15.12
C ASN A 121 9.32 -19.00 16.38
N VAL A 122 8.15 -18.38 16.41
CA VAL A 122 7.17 -18.38 17.50
C VAL A 122 5.80 -18.74 16.97
N ASP A 123 4.89 -19.12 17.87
CA ASP A 123 3.52 -19.43 17.49
C ASP A 123 2.80 -18.18 16.96
N VAL A 124 2.29 -18.29 15.75
CA VAL A 124 1.51 -17.25 15.08
C VAL A 124 0.16 -17.81 14.68
N THR A 125 -0.90 -17.19 15.17
CA THR A 125 -2.28 -17.50 14.80
C THR A 125 -2.74 -16.52 13.73
N GLU A 126 -3.16 -17.03 12.58
CA GLU A 126 -3.74 -16.20 11.51
C GLU A 126 -5.22 -15.94 11.81
N ILE A 127 -5.58 -14.65 11.95
CA ILE A 127 -6.98 -14.23 12.13
C ILE A 127 -7.58 -13.89 10.76
N SER A 128 -6.87 -13.10 9.97
CA SER A 128 -7.29 -12.74 8.62
C SER A 128 -6.09 -12.64 7.69
N ASN A 129 -6.24 -13.11 6.47
CA ASN A 129 -5.23 -13.02 5.44
C ASN A 129 -5.90 -12.97 4.07
N VAL A 130 -6.46 -11.81 3.76
CA VAL A 130 -7.30 -11.63 2.57
C VAL A 130 -6.66 -10.62 1.64
N ALA A 131 -6.39 -11.06 0.41
CA ALA A 131 -6.06 -10.20 -0.72
C ALA A 131 -7.25 -10.11 -1.67
N ALA A 132 -7.63 -8.87 -2.03
CA ALA A 132 -8.70 -8.61 -2.97
C ALA A 132 -8.33 -7.50 -3.95
N VAL A 133 -8.95 -7.56 -5.13
CA VAL A 133 -8.86 -6.47 -6.11
C VAL A 133 -9.98 -5.48 -5.81
N ASP A 134 -9.65 -4.21 -5.55
CA ASP A 134 -10.66 -3.16 -5.41
C ASP A 134 -11.21 -2.78 -6.81
N VAL A 135 -12.40 -3.29 -7.11
CA VAL A 135 -13.11 -3.04 -8.37
C VAL A 135 -13.45 -1.56 -8.55
N LYS A 136 -13.74 -0.83 -7.46
CA LYS A 136 -14.05 0.62 -7.52
C LYS A 136 -12.80 1.41 -7.86
N ALA A 137 -11.69 1.16 -7.17
CA ALA A 137 -10.41 1.81 -7.46
C ALA A 137 -9.94 1.53 -8.90
N ARG A 138 -10.09 0.28 -9.37
CA ARG A 138 -9.77 -0.11 -10.75
C ARG A 138 -10.60 0.65 -11.78
N ARG A 139 -11.90 0.85 -11.52
CA ARG A 139 -12.77 1.64 -12.39
C ARG A 139 -12.37 3.12 -12.41
N ARG A 140 -12.13 3.72 -11.24
CA ARG A 140 -11.71 5.12 -11.10
C ARG A 140 -10.38 5.39 -11.81
N ARG A 141 -9.43 4.47 -11.71
CA ARG A 141 -8.15 4.54 -12.44
C ARG A 141 -8.34 4.63 -13.95
N LYS A 142 -9.23 3.81 -14.53
CA LYS A 142 -9.55 3.87 -15.97
C LYS A 142 -10.13 5.23 -16.37
N TRP A 143 -11.01 5.79 -15.55
CA TRP A 143 -11.57 7.13 -15.77
C TRP A 143 -10.49 8.22 -15.77
N LEU A 144 -9.54 8.17 -14.81
CA LEU A 144 -8.43 9.13 -14.75
C LEU A 144 -7.53 9.06 -15.98
N ILE A 145 -7.24 7.85 -16.48
CA ILE A 145 -6.46 7.67 -17.70
C ILE A 145 -7.19 8.28 -18.90
N ALA A 146 -8.50 7.99 -19.05
CA ALA A 146 -9.30 8.54 -20.14
C ALA A 146 -9.36 10.08 -20.07
N LEU A 147 -9.60 10.64 -18.89
CA LEU A 147 -9.67 12.10 -18.69
C LEU A 147 -8.34 12.77 -19.01
N ARG A 148 -7.22 12.14 -18.64
CA ARG A 148 -5.88 12.62 -18.98
C ARG A 148 -5.64 12.64 -20.50
N ILE A 149 -6.07 11.61 -21.24
CA ILE A 149 -5.91 11.59 -22.70
C ILE A 149 -6.73 12.72 -23.33
N VAL A 150 -7.99 12.89 -22.91
CA VAL A 150 -8.88 13.94 -23.44
C VAL A 150 -8.31 15.33 -23.14
N SER A 151 -7.78 15.57 -21.94
CA SER A 151 -7.20 16.86 -21.60
C SER A 151 -5.93 17.17 -22.40
N PHE A 152 -5.08 16.18 -22.68
CA PHE A 152 -3.92 16.36 -23.57
C PHE A 152 -4.35 16.74 -24.99
N ILE A 153 -5.37 16.08 -25.55
CA ILE A 153 -5.89 16.41 -26.88
C ILE A 153 -6.44 17.85 -26.90
N ALA A 154 -7.16 18.25 -25.86
CA ALA A 154 -7.68 19.61 -25.73
C ALA A 154 -6.56 20.65 -25.66
N VAL A 155 -5.50 20.40 -24.90
CA VAL A 155 -4.33 21.30 -24.81
C VAL A 155 -3.64 21.43 -26.17
N ILE A 156 -3.43 20.34 -26.90
CA ILE A 156 -2.84 20.37 -28.24
C ILE A 156 -3.71 21.17 -29.22
N ALA A 157 -5.03 20.98 -29.20
CA ALA A 157 -5.95 21.71 -30.04
C ALA A 157 -5.93 23.23 -29.78
N VAL A 158 -5.85 23.63 -28.49
CA VAL A 158 -5.73 25.04 -28.11
C VAL A 158 -4.41 25.63 -28.59
N ILE A 159 -3.30 24.92 -28.43
CA ILE A 159 -1.99 25.38 -28.92
C ILE A 159 -2.00 25.53 -30.45
N ALA A 160 -2.56 24.56 -31.17
CA ALA A 160 -2.68 24.63 -32.63
C ALA A 160 -3.54 25.83 -33.09
N ALA A 161 -4.66 26.09 -32.42
CA ALA A 161 -5.53 27.23 -32.72
C ALA A 161 -4.86 28.59 -32.44
N LEU A 162 -3.98 28.67 -31.42
CA LEU A 162 -3.20 29.87 -31.12
C LEU A 162 -2.06 30.10 -32.13
N LEU A 163 -1.42 29.03 -32.63
CA LEU A 163 -0.35 29.13 -33.64
C LEU A 163 -0.89 29.37 -35.06
N ALA A 164 -2.14 29.00 -35.33
CA ALA A 164 -2.82 29.24 -36.61
C ALA A 164 -3.42 30.66 -36.72
N LYS A 165 -3.37 31.45 -35.64
CA LYS A 165 -3.69 32.89 -35.63
C LYS A 165 -2.43 33.71 -35.80
#